data_AF-A0A7E4VSZ8-F1
#
_entry.id   AF-A0A7E4VSZ8-F1
#
_cell.length_a   1.000
_cell.length_b   1.000
_cell.length_c   1.000
_cell.angle_alpha   90.00
_cell.angle_beta   90.00
_cell.angle_gamma   90.00
#
_symmetry.space_group_name_H-M   'P 1'
#
loop_
_entity.id
_entity.type
_entity.pdbx_description
1 polymer ?
#
loop_
_entity_poly.entity_id
_entity_poly.type
_entity_poly.pdbx_seq_one_letter_code
_entity_poly.pdbx_strand_id
1 'polypeptide(L)'
;MPIDILKSPPGTHLPPLRLVAIIVEFALCVTVTLTSVLVLYKVQSRTIYHVNLRLSVLNMYLFVPVAEITRIVLLINVVTVETFLSDEVATVIYTISGSTVMALLVMQIPLIVERICATVFYRTYVFWKCWSTLIVIAICWLWVVLMAVQIIVLPPVLVMILLVSSIISVIIIYAILIRINYTRYHTGLAKQSLDVRHQLFENVKSLYPIITNLIVEIVYNIHNVICIFIQFYIVVPSDDIIAYEIEDSIYNIVREVLLIAYCMPFLVFSEHRQKSQFLKKIGNEEQNTSNMYFQQLQKNW
;
A
#
# COMPACT_ATOMS: atom_id res chain seq x y z
N MET A 1 3.26 25.75 1.42
CA MET A 1 4.17 26.40 0.46
C MET A 1 3.48 27.67 -0.01
N PRO A 2 4.15 28.84 -0.08
CA PRO A 2 3.53 30.04 -0.61
C PRO A 2 3.27 29.86 -2.12
N ILE A 3 2.04 30.13 -2.53
CA ILE A 3 1.52 30.02 -3.90
C ILE A 3 2.34 30.86 -4.91
N ASP A 4 3.12 31.83 -4.42
CA ASP A 4 3.88 32.76 -5.24
C ASP A 4 5.07 32.14 -6.00
N ILE A 5 5.56 30.95 -5.60
CA ILE A 5 6.64 30.25 -6.33
C ILE A 5 6.12 29.57 -7.62
N LEU A 6 4.82 29.30 -7.72
CA LEU A 6 4.20 28.67 -8.89
C LEU A 6 3.80 29.66 -9.99
N LYS A 7 3.94 30.97 -9.75
CA LYS A 7 3.71 31.99 -10.78
C LYS A 7 4.97 32.13 -11.64
N SER A 8 5.24 31.14 -12.49
CA SER A 8 6.11 31.40 -13.65
C SER A 8 5.48 32.54 -14.46
N PRO A 9 6.24 33.57 -14.88
CA PRO A 9 5.68 34.65 -15.66
C PRO A 9 4.98 34.09 -16.91
N PRO A 10 3.74 34.54 -17.20
CA PRO A 10 3.02 34.08 -18.39
C PRO A 10 3.85 34.44 -19.63
N GLY A 11 4.32 33.43 -20.36
CA GLY A 11 5.06 33.59 -21.62
C GLY A 11 6.45 32.95 -21.69
N THR A 12 6.99 32.36 -20.62
CA THR A 12 8.20 31.54 -20.74
C THR A 12 7.85 30.16 -21.28
N HIS A 13 8.26 29.86 -22.51
CA HIS A 13 8.17 28.52 -23.08
C HIS A 13 8.70 27.49 -22.07
N LEU A 14 7.89 26.50 -21.71
CA LEU A 14 8.36 25.37 -20.91
C LEU A 14 9.59 24.77 -21.60
N PRO A 15 10.69 24.51 -20.88
CA PRO A 15 11.83 23.81 -21.45
C PRO A 15 11.35 22.49 -22.08
N PRO A 16 11.82 22.10 -23.28
CA PRO A 16 11.39 20.87 -23.95
C PRO A 16 11.47 19.63 -23.05
N LEU A 17 12.49 19.58 -22.18
CA LEU A 17 12.68 18.51 -21.20
C LEU A 17 11.52 18.43 -20.19
N ARG A 18 11.00 19.56 -19.72
CA ARG A 18 9.89 19.63 -18.76
C ARG A 18 8.58 19.17 -19.40
N LEU A 19 8.35 19.56 -20.66
CA LEU A 19 7.19 19.09 -21.40
C LEU A 19 7.21 17.56 -21.57
N VAL A 20 8.36 16.99 -21.93
CA VAL A 20 8.54 15.53 -22.05
C VAL A 20 8.28 14.86 -20.70
N ALA A 21 8.83 15.41 -19.60
CA ALA A 21 8.63 14.85 -18.26
C ALA A 21 7.14 14.84 -17.85
N ILE A 22 6.40 15.93 -18.12
CA ILE A 22 4.96 16.00 -17.83
C ILE A 22 4.17 14.97 -18.65
N ILE A 23 4.50 14.78 -19.92
CA ILE A 23 3.83 13.75 -20.75
C ILE A 23 4.08 12.34 -20.20
N VAL A 24 5.33 12.05 -19.81
CA VAL A 24 5.68 10.76 -19.19
C VAL A 24 4.93 10.58 -17.87
N GLU A 25 4.93 11.60 -17.02
CA GLU A 25 4.23 11.58 -15.74
C GLU A 25 2.72 11.34 -15.93
N PHE A 26 2.09 12.05 -16.85
CA PHE A 26 0.67 11.88 -17.17
C PHE A 26 0.35 10.43 -17.58
N ALA A 27 1.16 9.85 -18.48
CA ALA A 27 0.98 8.47 -18.92
C ALA A 27 1.12 7.47 -17.76
N LEU A 28 2.05 7.73 -16.84
CA LEU A 28 2.27 6.92 -15.65
C LEU A 28 1.09 7.04 -14.66
N CYS A 29 0.60 8.24 -14.36
CA CYS A 29 -0.57 8.44 -13.49
C CYS A 29 -1.82 7.71 -14.03
N VAL A 30 -2.05 7.74 -15.34
CA VAL A 30 -3.14 6.97 -15.98
C VAL A 30 -2.93 5.47 -15.78
N THR A 31 -1.70 4.99 -15.94
CA THR A 31 -1.35 3.58 -15.75
C THR A 31 -1.55 3.13 -14.30
N VAL A 32 -1.13 3.94 -13.32
CA VAL A 32 -1.34 3.69 -11.88
C VAL A 32 -2.82 3.70 -11.54
N THR A 33 -3.61 4.63 -12.10
CA THR A 33 -5.06 4.67 -11.91
C THR A 33 -5.71 3.38 -12.41
N LEU A 34 -5.39 2.93 -13.63
CA LEU A 34 -5.98 1.74 -14.22
C LEU A 34 -5.56 0.47 -13.46
N THR A 35 -4.28 0.35 -13.09
CA THR A 35 -3.76 -0.81 -12.36
C THR A 35 -4.33 -0.90 -10.95
N SER A 36 -4.47 0.22 -10.23
CA SER A 36 -5.07 0.26 -8.88
C SER A 36 -6.57 -0.08 -8.90
N VAL A 37 -7.33 0.43 -9.88
CA VAL A 37 -8.73 0.03 -10.09
C VAL A 37 -8.84 -1.47 -10.40
N LEU A 38 -7.93 -2.01 -11.22
CA LEU A 38 -7.89 -3.45 -11.51
C LEU A 38 -7.58 -4.27 -10.25
N VAL A 39 -6.68 -3.80 -9.38
CA VAL A 39 -6.43 -4.42 -8.07
C VAL A 39 -7.71 -4.42 -7.23
N LEU A 40 -8.40 -3.29 -7.10
CA LEU A 40 -9.66 -3.20 -6.34
C LEU A 40 -10.70 -4.21 -6.85
N TYR A 41 -10.90 -4.26 -8.18
CA TYR A 41 -11.81 -5.22 -8.81
C TYR A 41 -11.41 -6.68 -8.54
N LYS A 42 -10.13 -7.02 -8.71
CA LYS A 42 -9.64 -8.40 -8.48
C LYS A 42 -9.71 -8.80 -7.01
N VAL A 43 -9.37 -7.90 -6.08
CA VAL A 43 -9.44 -8.16 -4.64
C VAL A 43 -10.90 -8.33 -4.19
N GLN A 44 -11.83 -7.52 -4.71
CA GLN A 44 -13.25 -7.61 -4.40
C GLN A 44 -13.89 -8.91 -4.91
N SER A 45 -13.59 -9.29 -6.17
CA SER A 45 -14.20 -10.45 -6.84
C SER A 45 -13.72 -11.80 -6.31
N ARG A 46 -12.60 -11.84 -5.58
CA ARG A 46 -12.02 -13.09 -5.07
C ARG A 46 -12.41 -13.38 -3.62
N THR A 47 -12.81 -14.62 -3.36
CA THR A 47 -13.06 -15.19 -2.02
C THR A 47 -11.83 -15.89 -1.44
N ILE A 48 -10.63 -15.50 -1.90
CA ILE A 48 -9.37 -16.17 -1.54
C ILE A 48 -8.84 -15.68 -0.18
N TYR A 49 -9.30 -14.52 0.28
CA TYR A 49 -8.87 -13.94 1.54
C TYR A 49 -10.02 -13.93 2.55
N HIS A 50 -9.67 -14.07 3.82
CA HIS A 50 -10.56 -13.69 4.91
C HIS A 50 -11.12 -12.27 4.68
N VAL A 51 -12.39 -12.06 5.02
CA VAL A 51 -13.12 -10.81 4.72
C VAL A 51 -12.41 -9.57 5.26
N ASN A 52 -11.80 -9.69 6.44
CA ASN A 52 -11.06 -8.62 7.10
C ASN A 52 -9.81 -8.22 6.32
N LEU A 53 -8.99 -9.19 5.91
CA LEU A 53 -7.80 -8.93 5.07
C LEU A 53 -8.22 -8.24 3.76
N ARG A 54 -9.30 -8.74 3.14
CA ARG A 54 -9.83 -8.15 1.91
C ARG A 54 -10.24 -6.69 2.12
N LEU A 55 -10.94 -6.38 3.21
CA LEU A 55 -11.33 -5.00 3.54
C LEU A 55 -10.10 -4.10 3.78
N SER A 56 -9.10 -4.59 4.52
CA SER A 56 -7.86 -3.83 4.75
C SER A 56 -7.11 -3.55 3.43
N VAL A 57 -7.01 -4.54 2.54
CA VAL A 57 -6.37 -4.37 1.22
C VAL A 57 -7.17 -3.41 0.34
N LEU A 58 -8.50 -3.56 0.26
CA LEU A 58 -9.34 -2.63 -0.52
C LEU A 58 -9.20 -1.19 -0.01
N ASN A 59 -9.21 -0.99 1.30
CA ASN A 59 -9.05 0.31 1.92
C ASN A 59 -7.70 0.96 1.59
N MET A 60 -6.62 0.18 1.62
CA MET A 60 -5.28 0.64 1.26
C MET A 60 -5.18 1.10 -0.20
N TYR A 61 -5.81 0.38 -1.14
CA TYR A 61 -5.77 0.73 -2.56
C TYR A 61 -6.80 1.78 -3.00
N LEU A 62 -7.79 2.14 -2.16
CA LEU A 62 -8.82 3.11 -2.53
C LEU A 62 -8.24 4.51 -2.78
N PHE A 63 -7.18 4.87 -2.07
CA PHE A 63 -6.58 6.20 -2.15
C PHE A 63 -5.65 6.39 -3.34
N VAL A 64 -5.08 5.31 -3.88
CA VAL A 64 -4.18 5.36 -5.03
C VAL A 64 -4.86 6.01 -6.26
N PRO A 65 -6.03 5.56 -6.74
CA PRO A 65 -6.67 6.20 -7.89
C PRO A 65 -7.12 7.62 -7.59
N VAL A 66 -7.50 7.94 -6.36
CA VAL A 66 -7.88 9.30 -5.97
C VAL A 66 -6.66 10.24 -6.04
N ALA A 67 -5.52 9.80 -5.50
CA ALA A 67 -4.26 10.54 -5.58
C ALA A 67 -3.90 10.84 -7.04
N GLU A 68 -3.94 9.82 -7.90
CA GLU A 68 -3.55 9.98 -9.30
C GLU A 68 -4.53 10.81 -10.12
N ILE A 69 -5.84 10.69 -9.88
CA ILE A 69 -6.82 11.56 -10.53
C ILE A 69 -6.57 13.02 -10.13
N THR A 70 -6.33 13.31 -8.84
CA THR A 70 -6.00 14.67 -8.42
C THR A 70 -4.71 15.17 -9.03
N ARG A 71 -3.70 14.30 -9.17
CA ARG A 71 -2.42 14.64 -9.80
C ARG A 71 -2.59 14.95 -11.28
N ILE A 72 -3.36 14.15 -12.02
CA ILE A 72 -3.68 14.40 -13.44
C ILE A 72 -4.32 15.78 -13.61
N VAL A 73 -5.29 16.13 -12.75
CA VAL A 73 -5.94 17.45 -12.80
C VAL A 73 -4.94 18.58 -12.55
N LEU A 74 -4.02 18.41 -11.58
CA LEU A 74 -2.97 19.40 -11.32
C LEU A 74 -1.97 19.52 -12.49
N LEU A 75 -1.58 18.41 -13.12
CA LEU A 75 -0.69 18.42 -14.29
C LEU A 75 -1.33 19.17 -15.47
N ILE A 76 -2.62 18.92 -15.74
CA ILE A 76 -3.34 19.63 -16.79
C ILE A 76 -3.34 21.14 -16.50
N ASN A 77 -3.63 21.53 -15.26
CA ASN A 77 -3.66 22.95 -14.86
C ASN A 77 -2.31 23.66 -15.03
N VAL A 78 -1.19 22.93 -14.87
CA VAL A 78 0.17 23.48 -15.06
C VAL A 78 0.52 23.65 -16.55
N VAL A 79 0.00 22.79 -17.43
CA VAL A 79 0.33 22.82 -18.87
C VAL A 79 -0.55 23.78 -19.67
N THR A 80 -1.77 24.05 -19.20
CA THR A 80 -2.68 24.99 -19.87
C THR A 80 -2.20 26.43 -19.72
N VAL A 81 -2.09 27.15 -20.84
CA VAL A 81 -1.59 28.54 -20.92
C VAL A 81 -2.45 29.51 -20.10
N GLU A 82 -3.73 29.20 -19.94
CA GLU A 82 -4.62 29.84 -18.97
C GLU A 82 -4.84 28.85 -17.82
N THR A 83 -4.70 29.29 -16.58
CA THR A 83 -5.00 28.46 -15.40
C THR A 83 -6.46 28.02 -15.47
N PHE A 84 -6.69 26.74 -15.80
CA PHE A 84 -8.03 26.16 -15.94
C PHE A 84 -8.81 26.17 -14.62
N LEU A 85 -8.10 26.04 -13.49
CA LEU A 85 -8.66 26.06 -12.15
C LEU A 85 -8.59 27.47 -11.56
N SER A 86 -9.65 27.88 -10.87
CA SER A 86 -9.58 29.06 -9.98
C SER A 86 -8.66 28.76 -8.79
N ASP A 87 -8.08 29.80 -8.18
CA ASP A 87 -7.16 29.67 -7.04
C ASP A 87 -7.78 28.87 -5.87
N GLU A 88 -9.07 29.08 -5.61
CA GLU A 88 -9.83 28.36 -4.57
C GLU A 88 -9.90 26.86 -4.87
N VAL A 89 -10.25 26.50 -6.11
CA VAL A 89 -10.36 25.10 -6.53
C VAL A 89 -8.99 24.43 -6.58
N ALA A 90 -7.97 25.13 -7.08
CA ALA A 90 -6.60 24.65 -7.08
C ALA A 90 -6.12 24.35 -5.66
N THR A 91 -6.39 25.25 -4.70
CA THR A 91 -6.05 25.07 -3.29
C THR A 91 -6.70 23.81 -2.71
N VAL A 92 -8.00 23.61 -2.96
CA VAL A 92 -8.71 22.40 -2.51
C VAL A 92 -8.09 21.13 -3.09
N ILE A 93 -7.78 21.13 -4.39
CA ILE A 93 -7.17 19.96 -5.05
C ILE A 93 -5.76 19.69 -4.52
N TYR A 94 -4.95 20.72 -4.26
CA TYR A 94 -3.65 20.56 -3.60
C TYR A 94 -3.80 19.98 -2.19
N THR A 95 -4.79 20.43 -1.42
CA THR A 95 -5.07 19.87 -0.09
C THR A 95 -5.49 18.40 -0.18
N ILE A 96 -6.36 18.03 -1.12
CA ILE A 96 -6.74 16.62 -1.32
C ILE A 96 -5.52 15.80 -1.72
N SER A 97 -4.74 16.26 -2.70
CA SER A 97 -3.52 15.58 -3.17
C SER A 97 -2.54 15.35 -2.02
N GLY A 98 -2.20 16.39 -1.25
CA GLY A 98 -1.34 16.27 -0.07
C GLY A 98 -1.91 15.32 1.01
N SER A 99 -3.23 15.32 1.20
CA SER A 99 -3.91 14.43 2.15
C SER A 99 -3.89 12.97 1.71
N THR A 100 -3.94 12.69 0.41
CA THR A 100 -3.86 11.30 -0.10
C THR A 100 -2.50 10.68 0.15
N VAL A 101 -1.41 11.44 0.07
CA VAL A 101 -0.06 10.96 0.42
C VAL A 101 -0.01 10.52 1.89
N MET A 102 -0.57 11.32 2.80
CA MET A 102 -0.67 10.95 4.21
C MET A 102 -1.61 9.75 4.42
N ALA A 103 -2.71 9.68 3.66
CA ALA A 103 -3.62 8.54 3.71
C ALA A 103 -2.92 7.23 3.32
N LEU A 104 -2.07 7.24 2.29
CA LEU A 104 -1.31 6.04 1.88
C LEU A 104 -0.41 5.50 3.00
N LEU A 105 0.11 6.36 3.88
CA LEU A 105 0.88 5.96 5.07
C LEU A 105 -0.02 5.38 6.16
N VAL A 106 -1.12 6.08 6.49
CA VAL A 106 -2.01 5.69 7.61
C VAL A 106 -2.82 4.43 7.28
N MET A 107 -3.20 4.22 6.02
CA MET A 107 -4.11 3.16 5.60
C MET A 107 -3.47 1.77 5.53
N GLN A 108 -2.19 1.66 5.89
CA GLN A 108 -1.51 0.39 6.11
C GLN A 108 -1.77 -0.16 7.51
N ILE A 109 -2.09 0.70 8.48
CA ILE A 109 -2.35 0.29 9.88
C ILE A 109 -3.44 -0.80 9.94
N PRO A 110 -4.59 -0.68 9.25
CA PRO A 110 -5.59 -1.75 9.22
C PRO A 110 -5.05 -3.09 8.69
N LEU A 111 -4.13 -3.07 7.73
CA LEU A 111 -3.50 -4.29 7.20
C LEU A 111 -2.58 -4.91 8.24
N ILE A 112 -1.72 -4.12 8.86
CA ILE A 112 -0.78 -4.57 9.90
C ILE A 112 -1.54 -5.14 11.11
N VAL A 113 -2.54 -4.41 11.60
CA VAL A 113 -3.38 -4.84 12.74
C VAL A 113 -4.08 -6.16 12.40
N GLU A 114 -4.66 -6.25 11.21
CA GLU A 114 -5.33 -7.47 10.77
C GLU A 114 -4.36 -8.66 10.69
N ARG A 115 -3.12 -8.45 10.20
CA ARG A 115 -2.07 -9.47 10.18
C ARG A 115 -1.60 -9.88 11.57
N ILE A 116 -1.47 -8.94 12.50
CA ILE A 116 -1.16 -9.23 13.91
C ILE A 116 -2.27 -10.09 14.51
N CYS A 117 -3.54 -9.71 14.33
CA CYS A 117 -4.68 -10.46 14.86
C CYS A 117 -4.75 -11.86 14.28
N ALA A 118 -4.62 -12.00 12.95
CA ALA A 118 -4.64 -13.28 12.27
C ALA A 118 -3.49 -14.19 12.71
N THR A 119 -2.31 -13.63 13.00
CA THR A 119 -1.13 -14.39 13.41
C THR A 119 -1.19 -14.77 14.88
N VAL A 120 -1.42 -13.81 15.78
CA VAL A 120 -1.37 -14.00 17.24
C VAL A 120 -2.58 -14.82 17.70
N PHE A 121 -3.78 -14.44 17.26
CA PHE A 121 -5.06 -15.01 17.68
C PHE A 121 -5.66 -15.97 16.64
N TYR A 122 -4.83 -16.64 15.82
CA TYR A 122 -5.26 -17.50 14.70
C TYR A 122 -6.40 -18.49 15.00
N ARG A 123 -6.51 -19.01 16.24
CA ARG A 123 -7.59 -19.94 16.64
C ARG A 123 -8.96 -19.28 16.74
N THR A 124 -9.02 -18.08 17.30
CA THR A 124 -10.27 -17.33 17.47
C THR A 124 -10.56 -16.44 16.27
N TYR A 125 -9.53 -16.09 15.51
CA TYR A 125 -9.62 -15.22 14.34
C TYR A 125 -10.61 -15.70 13.28
N VAL A 126 -10.76 -17.03 13.12
CA VAL A 126 -11.75 -17.64 12.20
C VAL A 126 -13.20 -17.17 12.49
N PHE A 127 -13.48 -16.81 13.74
CA PHE A 127 -14.81 -16.36 14.18
C PHE A 127 -14.94 -14.83 14.23
N TRP A 128 -13.88 -14.09 13.89
CA TRP A 128 -13.91 -12.63 13.97
C TRP A 128 -14.76 -12.04 12.85
N LYS A 129 -15.75 -11.24 13.25
CA LYS A 129 -16.62 -10.51 12.33
C LYS A 129 -15.89 -9.32 11.72
N CYS A 130 -16.37 -8.85 10.56
CA CYS A 130 -15.80 -7.70 9.85
C CYS A 130 -15.88 -6.37 10.59
N TRP A 131 -16.75 -6.23 11.59
CA TRP A 131 -16.92 -5.01 12.36
C TRP A 131 -15.63 -4.52 13.02
N SER A 132 -14.78 -5.43 13.52
CA SER A 132 -13.50 -5.03 14.14
C SER A 132 -12.58 -4.32 13.15
N THR A 133 -12.50 -4.83 11.92
CA THR A 133 -11.69 -4.21 10.86
C THR A 133 -12.28 -2.89 10.40
N LEU A 134 -13.61 -2.80 10.29
CA LEU A 134 -14.29 -1.55 9.92
C LEU A 134 -14.06 -0.45 10.97
N ILE A 135 -14.02 -0.77 12.26
CA ILE A 135 -13.71 0.19 13.32
C ILE A 135 -12.28 0.73 13.16
N VAL A 136 -11.30 -0.14 12.94
CA VAL A 136 -9.90 0.28 12.72
C VAL A 136 -9.79 1.17 11.48
N ILE A 137 -10.45 0.79 10.38
CA ILE A 137 -10.52 1.61 9.17
C ILE A 137 -11.15 2.98 9.49
N ALA A 138 -12.29 3.04 10.17
CA ALA A 138 -12.96 4.29 10.51
C ALA A 138 -12.07 5.23 11.34
N ILE A 139 -11.30 4.69 12.30
CA ILE A 139 -10.33 5.47 13.08
C ILE A 139 -9.22 6.03 12.17
N CYS A 140 -8.68 5.22 11.26
CA CYS A 140 -7.68 5.67 10.28
C CYS A 140 -8.21 6.77 9.37
N TRP A 141 -9.47 6.66 8.89
CA TRP A 141 -10.11 7.70 8.09
C TRP A 141 -10.30 9.00 8.85
N LEU A 142 -10.77 8.92 10.10
CA LEU A 142 -10.90 10.10 10.96
C LEU A 142 -9.54 10.79 11.13
N TRP A 143 -8.47 10.02 11.32
CA TRP A 143 -7.11 10.58 11.43
C TRP A 143 -6.67 11.27 10.13
N VAL A 144 -6.91 10.66 8.97
CA VAL A 144 -6.60 11.28 7.67
C VAL A 144 -7.34 12.61 7.50
N VAL A 145 -8.63 12.67 7.87
CA VAL A 145 -9.41 13.92 7.82
C VAL A 145 -8.83 14.98 8.76
N LEU A 146 -8.46 14.60 9.99
CA LEU A 146 -7.85 15.54 10.95
C LEU A 146 -6.50 16.09 10.45
N MET A 147 -5.70 15.27 9.78
CA MET A 147 -4.44 15.70 9.13
C MET A 147 -4.70 16.61 7.93
N ALA A 148 -5.72 16.30 7.12
CA ALA A 148 -6.11 17.09 5.94
C ALA A 148 -6.54 18.51 6.29
N VAL A 149 -7.23 18.69 7.42
CA VAL A 149 -7.71 20.00 7.92
C VAL A 149 -6.56 20.86 8.49
N GLN A 150 -5.30 20.41 8.38
CA GLN A 150 -4.10 21.15 8.81
C GLN A 150 -4.12 21.59 10.28
N ILE A 151 -4.90 20.93 11.15
CA ILE A 151 -4.84 21.16 12.60
C ILE A 151 -3.41 20.88 13.12
N ILE A 152 -2.62 20.08 12.39
CA ILE A 152 -1.24 19.73 12.71
C ILE A 152 -0.33 20.05 11.52
N VAL A 153 0.27 21.24 11.51
CA VAL A 153 1.41 21.53 10.62
C VAL A 153 2.65 20.86 11.20
N LEU A 154 3.00 19.68 10.69
CA LEU A 154 4.20 18.97 11.10
C LEU A 154 5.43 19.60 10.42
N PRO A 155 6.49 19.95 11.18
CA PRO A 155 7.76 20.36 10.59
C PRO A 155 8.31 19.24 9.67
N PRO A 156 9.02 19.56 8.56
CA PRO A 156 9.59 18.56 7.66
C PRO A 156 10.46 17.52 8.38
N VAL A 157 11.24 17.95 9.39
CA VAL A 157 12.02 17.06 10.28
C VAL A 157 11.14 16.00 10.92
N LEU A 158 9.99 16.41 11.46
CA LEU A 158 9.09 15.50 12.15
C LEU A 158 8.44 14.52 11.17
N VAL A 159 8.10 14.97 9.96
CA VAL A 159 7.61 14.08 8.88
C VAL A 159 8.66 13.03 8.52
N MET A 160 9.92 13.43 8.36
CA MET A 160 11.03 12.47 8.11
C MET A 160 11.20 11.47 9.25
N ILE A 161 11.15 11.92 10.51
CA ILE A 161 11.23 11.02 11.68
C ILE A 161 10.07 10.03 11.68
N LEU A 162 8.85 10.49 11.37
CA LEU A 162 7.67 9.62 11.29
C LEU A 162 7.81 8.59 10.16
N LEU A 163 8.31 8.96 8.98
CA LEU A 163 8.57 8.05 7.87
C LEU A 163 9.65 7.01 8.21
N VAL A 164 10.77 7.43 8.80
CA VAL A 164 11.85 6.51 9.16
C VAL A 164 11.40 5.56 10.27
N SER A 165 10.69 6.08 11.28
CA SER A 165 10.17 5.25 12.38
C SER A 165 9.08 4.28 11.92
N SER A 166 8.25 4.66 10.93
CA SER A 166 7.28 3.74 10.35
C SER A 166 7.99 2.62 9.59
N ILE A 167 8.98 2.91 8.75
CA ILE A 167 9.80 1.90 8.05
C ILE A 167 10.36 0.87 9.05
N ILE A 168 11.03 1.34 10.10
CA ILE A 168 11.66 0.47 11.11
C ILE A 168 10.60 -0.38 11.82
N SER A 169 9.50 0.24 12.24
CA SER A 169 8.43 -0.44 12.96
C SER A 169 7.81 -1.55 12.12
N VAL A 170 7.55 -1.28 10.83
CA VAL A 170 6.94 -2.25 9.93
C VAL A 170 7.88 -3.43 9.66
N ILE A 171 9.17 -3.18 9.43
CA ILE A 171 10.18 -4.24 9.28
C ILE A 171 10.20 -5.16 10.50
N ILE A 172 10.25 -4.58 11.72
CA ILE A 172 10.29 -5.35 12.97
C ILE A 172 9.02 -6.19 13.13
N ILE A 173 7.85 -5.56 12.96
CA ILE A 173 6.56 -6.25 13.11
C ILE A 173 6.48 -7.44 12.14
N TYR A 174 6.77 -7.23 10.86
CA TYR A 174 6.67 -8.32 9.89
C TYR A 174 7.71 -9.41 10.09
N ALA A 175 8.95 -9.09 10.49
CA ALA A 175 9.94 -10.10 10.85
C ALA A 175 9.45 -11.00 11.98
N ILE A 176 8.81 -10.42 13.00
CA ILE A 176 8.21 -11.17 14.10
C ILE A 176 7.04 -12.03 13.61
N LEU A 177 6.13 -11.47 12.80
CA LEU A 177 4.97 -12.18 12.27
C LEU A 177 5.36 -13.36 11.38
N ILE A 178 6.37 -13.19 10.52
CA ILE A 178 6.92 -14.26 9.67
C ILE A 178 7.45 -15.39 10.55
N ARG A 179 8.27 -15.05 11.55
CA ARG A 179 8.84 -16.05 12.46
C ARG A 179 7.75 -16.84 13.19
N ILE A 180 6.75 -16.15 13.74
CA ILE A 180 5.64 -16.80 14.47
C ILE A 180 4.84 -17.72 13.53
N ASN A 181 4.48 -17.24 12.33
CA ASN A 181 3.71 -18.03 11.38
C ASN A 181 4.50 -19.26 10.91
N TYR A 182 5.79 -19.10 10.60
CA TYR A 182 6.65 -20.21 10.20
C TYR A 182 6.76 -21.28 11.28
N THR A 183 7.08 -20.88 12.52
CA THR A 183 7.18 -21.82 13.65
C THR A 183 5.85 -22.55 13.88
N ARG A 184 4.72 -21.84 13.88
CA ARG A 184 3.39 -22.45 14.11
C ARG A 184 2.98 -23.40 12.98
N TYR A 185 3.28 -23.04 11.73
CA TYR A 185 3.01 -23.88 10.57
C TYR A 185 3.76 -25.22 10.68
N HIS A 186 5.05 -25.20 11.04
CA HIS A 186 5.84 -26.43 11.09
C HIS A 186 5.65 -27.27 12.36
N THR A 187 5.36 -26.66 13.51
CA THR A 187 5.31 -27.39 14.79
C THR A 187 3.91 -27.84 15.22
N GLY A 188 2.85 -27.19 14.71
CA GLY A 188 1.49 -27.31 15.26
C GLY A 188 0.45 -27.94 14.33
N LEU A 189 0.78 -28.23 13.06
CA LEU A 189 -0.25 -28.51 12.05
C LEU A 189 -1.03 -29.81 12.32
N ALA A 190 -0.35 -30.91 12.64
CA ALA A 190 -0.98 -32.24 12.71
C ALA A 190 -2.02 -32.41 13.84
N LYS A 191 -2.02 -31.54 14.86
CA LYS A 191 -2.86 -31.67 16.06
C LYS A 191 -4.05 -30.70 16.08
N GLN A 192 -4.31 -29.96 15.00
CA GLN A 192 -5.30 -28.88 14.98
C GLN A 192 -6.50 -29.19 14.09
N SER A 193 -7.64 -28.57 14.39
CA SER A 193 -8.85 -28.67 13.56
C SER A 193 -8.59 -28.16 12.14
N LEU A 194 -9.38 -28.65 11.18
CA LEU A 194 -9.23 -28.29 9.77
C LEU A 194 -9.29 -26.77 9.55
N ASP A 195 -10.22 -26.08 10.21
CA ASP A 195 -10.39 -24.62 10.09
C ASP A 195 -9.15 -23.86 10.55
N VAL A 196 -8.52 -24.31 11.63
CA VAL A 196 -7.33 -23.67 12.19
C VAL A 196 -6.11 -23.94 11.29
N ARG A 197 -5.98 -25.16 10.74
CA ARG A 197 -4.96 -25.48 9.73
C ARG A 197 -5.13 -24.61 8.48
N HIS A 198 -6.37 -24.44 8.02
CA HIS A 198 -6.69 -23.59 6.88
C HIS A 198 -6.28 -22.13 7.15
N GLN A 199 -6.61 -21.59 8.32
CA GLN A 199 -6.21 -20.23 8.71
C GLN A 199 -4.68 -20.04 8.74
N LEU A 200 -3.94 -21.00 9.31
CA LEU A 200 -2.47 -20.93 9.34
C LEU A 200 -1.88 -20.96 7.93
N PHE A 201 -2.41 -21.79 7.05
CA PHE A 201 -2.01 -21.81 5.65
C PHE A 201 -2.34 -20.48 4.95
N GLU A 202 -3.54 -19.93 5.15
CA GLU A 202 -3.90 -18.64 4.59
C GLU A 202 -2.98 -17.52 5.08
N ASN A 203 -2.60 -17.52 6.36
CA ASN A 203 -1.65 -16.55 6.91
C ASN A 203 -0.29 -16.63 6.20
N VAL A 204 0.29 -17.82 6.07
CA VAL A 204 1.58 -18.02 5.39
C VAL A 204 1.49 -17.64 3.91
N LYS A 205 0.40 -18.02 3.24
CA LYS A 205 0.20 -17.73 1.81
C LYS A 205 0.04 -16.23 1.55
N SER A 206 -0.77 -15.55 2.36
CA SER A 206 -1.04 -14.11 2.20
C SER A 206 0.14 -13.24 2.62
N LEU A 207 1.07 -13.75 3.44
CA LEU A 207 2.30 -13.04 3.78
C LEU A 207 3.16 -12.73 2.56
N TYR A 208 3.22 -13.60 1.54
CA TYR A 208 4.08 -13.35 0.39
C TYR A 208 3.75 -12.05 -0.36
N PRO A 209 2.52 -11.84 -0.90
CA PRO A 209 2.20 -10.59 -1.60
C PRO A 209 2.30 -9.38 -0.68
N ILE A 210 2.05 -9.55 0.62
CA ILE A 210 2.19 -8.48 1.62
C ILE A 210 3.66 -8.10 1.84
N ILE A 211 4.57 -9.06 1.92
CA ILE A 211 6.01 -8.81 2.04
C ILE A 211 6.54 -8.12 0.78
N THR A 212 6.13 -8.58 -0.40
CA THR A 212 6.52 -7.90 -1.65
C THR A 212 6.02 -6.47 -1.67
N ASN A 213 4.75 -6.25 -1.27
CA ASN A 213 4.19 -4.91 -1.18
C ASN A 213 4.96 -4.04 -0.17
N LEU A 214 5.31 -4.61 0.99
CA LEU A 214 6.11 -3.96 2.01
C LEU A 214 7.50 -3.55 1.50
N ILE A 215 8.17 -4.39 0.73
CA ILE A 215 9.49 -4.04 0.17
C ILE A 215 9.36 -2.82 -0.74
N VAL A 216 8.37 -2.80 -1.62
CA VAL A 216 8.11 -1.64 -2.50
C VAL A 216 7.81 -0.40 -1.67
N GLU A 217 7.03 -0.56 -0.60
CA GLU A 217 6.68 0.52 0.32
C GLU A 217 7.88 1.08 1.08
N ILE A 218 8.81 0.22 1.54
CA ILE A 218 10.05 0.65 2.17
C ILE A 218 10.88 1.48 1.18
N VAL A 219 11.01 1.00 -0.06
CA VAL A 219 11.71 1.73 -1.13
C VAL A 219 11.03 3.08 -1.39
N TYR A 220 9.70 3.11 -1.44
CA TYR A 220 8.89 4.32 -1.61
C TYR A 220 9.11 5.31 -0.47
N ASN A 221 9.07 4.87 0.79
CA ASN A 221 9.27 5.74 1.94
C ASN A 221 10.72 6.25 2.03
N ILE A 222 11.72 5.42 1.69
CA ILE A 222 13.13 5.87 1.60
C ILE A 222 13.25 6.95 0.53
N HIS A 223 12.65 6.75 -0.65
CA HIS A 223 12.64 7.74 -1.71
C HIS A 223 12.00 9.06 -1.25
N ASN A 224 10.84 9.01 -0.59
CA ASN A 224 10.19 10.20 -0.03
C ASN A 224 11.05 10.94 0.99
N VAL A 225 11.75 10.22 1.87
CA VAL A 225 12.67 10.84 2.85
C VAL A 225 13.82 11.54 2.13
N ILE A 226 14.42 10.92 1.11
CA ILE A 226 15.49 11.53 0.31
C ILE A 226 14.99 12.79 -0.39
N CYS A 227 13.82 12.75 -1.01
CA CYS A 227 13.26 13.90 -1.73
C CYS A 227 12.87 15.05 -0.79
N ILE A 228 12.23 14.75 0.35
CA ILE A 228 11.96 15.78 1.37
C ILE A 228 13.28 16.42 1.84
N PHE A 229 14.33 15.61 2.02
CA PHE A 229 15.65 16.11 2.41
C PHE A 229 16.25 17.02 1.33
N ILE A 230 16.31 16.58 0.07
CA ILE A 230 16.84 17.37 -1.05
C ILE A 230 16.05 18.67 -1.20
N GLN A 231 14.73 18.58 -1.25
CA GLN A 231 13.85 19.73 -1.47
C GLN A 231 14.01 20.78 -0.37
N PHE A 232 13.92 20.41 0.91
CA PHE A 232 13.92 21.39 2.01
C PHE A 232 15.31 21.83 2.47
N TYR A 233 16.35 21.01 2.29
CA TYR A 233 17.69 21.31 2.85
C TYR A 233 18.74 21.62 1.79
N ILE A 234 18.49 21.30 0.51
CA ILE A 234 19.43 21.58 -0.59
C ILE A 234 18.83 22.61 -1.54
N VAL A 235 17.65 22.31 -2.11
CA VAL A 235 17.08 23.09 -3.21
C VAL A 235 16.44 24.39 -2.73
N VAL A 236 15.52 24.35 -1.76
CA VAL A 236 14.87 25.55 -1.23
C VAL A 236 15.89 26.58 -0.70
N PRO A 237 16.95 26.19 0.04
CA PRO A 237 17.98 27.14 0.46
C PRO A 237 18.86 27.70 -0.66
N SER A 238 18.87 27.06 -1.84
CA SER A 238 19.71 27.46 -2.98
C SER A 238 19.06 28.45 -3.93
N ASP A 239 17.75 28.71 -3.77
CA ASP A 239 16.92 29.54 -4.67
C ASP A 239 16.99 29.15 -6.17
N ASP A 240 17.43 27.93 -6.50
CA ASP A 240 17.51 27.43 -7.87
C ASP A 240 16.18 26.82 -8.33
N ILE A 241 15.36 27.66 -8.97
CA ILE A 241 14.03 27.30 -9.48
C ILE A 241 14.11 26.20 -10.55
N ILE A 242 15.16 26.19 -11.38
CA ILE A 242 15.28 25.19 -12.47
C ILE A 242 15.64 23.83 -11.89
N ALA A 243 16.56 23.78 -10.93
CA ALA A 243 16.89 22.54 -10.22
C ALA A 243 15.66 21.97 -9.51
N TYR A 244 14.85 22.82 -8.89
CA TYR A 244 13.59 22.43 -8.25
C TYR A 244 12.60 21.78 -9.22
N GLU A 245 12.38 22.40 -10.39
CA GLU A 245 11.42 21.88 -11.38
C GLU A 245 11.83 20.52 -11.96
N ILE A 246 13.14 20.33 -12.21
CA ILE A 246 13.68 19.07 -12.71
C ILE A 246 13.60 17.99 -11.63
N GLU A 247 13.97 18.33 -10.38
CA GLU A 247 13.90 17.40 -9.25
C GLU A 247 12.46 16.93 -9.00
N ASP A 248 11.49 17.84 -8.96
CA ASP A 248 10.07 17.51 -8.79
C ASP A 248 9.57 16.57 -9.89
N SER A 249 9.94 16.85 -11.15
CA SER A 249 9.57 15.99 -12.29
C SER A 249 10.15 14.56 -12.14
N ILE A 250 11.41 14.44 -11.74
CA ILE A 250 12.07 13.14 -11.50
C ILE A 250 11.41 12.41 -10.34
N TYR A 251 11.16 13.10 -9.23
CA TYR A 251 10.48 12.56 -8.05
C TYR A 251 9.11 11.98 -8.43
N ASN A 252 8.30 12.73 -9.17
CA ASN A 252 6.98 12.29 -9.56
C ASN A 252 7.04 11.05 -10.47
N ILE A 253 7.94 11.02 -11.46
CA ILE A 253 8.13 9.84 -12.32
C ILE A 253 8.53 8.60 -11.51
N VAL A 254 9.49 8.73 -10.59
CA VAL A 254 9.94 7.62 -9.74
C VAL A 254 8.83 7.16 -8.81
N ARG A 255 8.06 8.09 -8.21
CA ARG A 255 6.87 7.77 -7.42
C ARG A 255 5.91 6.91 -8.22
N GLU A 256 5.56 7.32 -9.45
CA GLU A 256 4.58 6.58 -10.23
C GLU A 256 5.05 5.16 -10.55
N VAL A 257 6.32 5.00 -10.93
CA VAL A 257 6.92 3.67 -11.16
C VAL A 257 6.83 2.80 -9.90
N LEU A 258 7.08 3.37 -8.73
CA LEU A 258 6.95 2.65 -7.45
C LEU A 258 5.50 2.32 -7.12
N LEU A 259 4.53 3.19 -7.42
CA LEU A 259 3.10 2.92 -7.24
C LEU A 259 2.58 1.82 -8.20
N ILE A 260 3.10 1.75 -9.42
CA ILE A 260 2.84 0.60 -10.31
C ILE A 260 3.37 -0.68 -9.66
N ALA A 261 4.63 -0.67 -9.23
CA ALA A 261 5.25 -1.81 -8.56
C ALA A 261 4.49 -2.22 -7.29
N TYR A 262 3.90 -1.26 -6.57
CA TYR A 262 3.08 -1.47 -5.39
C TYR A 262 1.78 -2.23 -5.70
N CYS A 263 1.20 -2.03 -6.89
CA CYS A 263 -0.01 -2.73 -7.32
C CYS A 263 0.25 -4.18 -7.78
N MET A 264 1.46 -4.47 -8.28
CA MET A 264 1.77 -5.75 -8.95
C MET A 264 1.63 -7.01 -8.08
N PRO A 265 2.04 -7.05 -6.80
CA PRO A 265 1.95 -8.26 -5.99
C PRO A 265 0.53 -8.84 -5.92
N PHE A 266 -0.49 -7.99 -5.74
CA PHE A 266 -1.87 -8.48 -5.65
C PHE A 266 -2.43 -8.87 -7.02
N LEU A 267 -1.98 -8.24 -8.12
CA LEU A 267 -2.37 -8.64 -9.47
C LEU A 267 -1.81 -10.01 -9.85
N VAL A 268 -0.51 -10.24 -9.63
CA VAL A 268 0.16 -11.49 -9.99
C VAL A 268 -0.32 -12.65 -9.11
N PHE A 269 -0.46 -12.44 -7.79
CA PHE A 269 -0.88 -13.51 -6.88
C PHE A 269 -2.36 -13.88 -6.99
N SER A 270 -3.19 -13.00 -7.54
CA SER A 270 -4.61 -13.31 -7.81
C SER A 270 -4.81 -14.37 -8.90
N GLU A 271 -3.80 -14.59 -9.76
CA GLU A 271 -3.90 -15.51 -10.92
C GLU A 271 -3.39 -16.92 -10.61
N HIS A 272 -2.58 -17.09 -9.56
CA HIS A 272 -2.08 -18.42 -9.20
C HIS A 272 -3.20 -19.32 -8.64
N ARG A 273 -3.58 -20.31 -9.46
CA ARG A 273 -4.52 -21.46 -9.25
C ARG A 273 -4.15 -22.39 -8.06
N GLN A 274 -3.64 -21.88 -6.95
CA GLN A 274 -3.14 -22.70 -5.84
C GLN A 274 -4.24 -23.31 -4.96
N LYS A 275 -5.48 -22.78 -4.96
CA LYS A 275 -6.55 -23.28 -4.08
C LYS A 275 -6.93 -24.73 -4.41
N SER A 276 -6.95 -25.12 -5.70
CA SER A 276 -7.29 -26.50 -6.08
C SER A 276 -6.13 -27.49 -5.87
N GLN A 277 -4.89 -27.05 -6.04
CA GLN A 277 -3.71 -27.90 -5.82
C GLN A 277 -3.46 -28.14 -4.33
N PHE A 278 -3.67 -27.13 -3.48
CA PHE A 278 -3.52 -27.28 -2.04
C PHE A 278 -4.61 -28.16 -1.43
N LEU A 279 -5.89 -27.97 -1.82
CA LEU A 279 -6.98 -28.85 -1.36
C LEU A 279 -6.78 -30.29 -1.84
N LYS A 280 -6.28 -30.50 -3.06
CA LYS A 280 -5.86 -31.84 -3.52
C LYS A 280 -4.72 -32.42 -2.68
N LYS A 281 -3.74 -31.59 -2.29
CA LYS A 281 -2.59 -32.04 -1.51
C LYS A 281 -2.98 -32.39 -0.06
N ILE A 282 -3.80 -31.57 0.60
CA ILE A 282 -4.37 -31.90 1.92
C ILE A 282 -5.23 -33.15 1.84
N GLY A 283 -6.10 -33.27 0.84
CA GLY A 283 -6.91 -34.48 0.66
C GLY A 283 -6.05 -35.74 0.54
N ASN A 284 -4.96 -35.66 -0.24
CA ASN A 284 -4.01 -36.77 -0.36
C ASN A 284 -3.23 -37.05 0.93
N GLU A 285 -2.85 -36.02 1.69
CA GLU A 285 -2.15 -36.19 2.97
C GLU A 285 -3.07 -36.80 4.04
N GLU A 286 -4.33 -36.36 4.16
CA GLU A 286 -5.30 -36.98 5.08
C GLU A 286 -5.58 -38.44 4.71
N GLN A 287 -5.73 -38.73 3.42
CA GLN A 287 -5.91 -40.10 2.93
C GLN A 287 -4.69 -40.99 3.26
N ASN A 288 -3.47 -40.45 3.12
CA ASN A 288 -2.25 -41.16 3.49
C ASN A 288 -2.10 -41.35 5.01
N THR A 289 -2.55 -40.38 5.82
CA THR A 289 -2.44 -40.47 7.29
C THR A 289 -3.48 -41.44 7.85
N SER A 290 -4.71 -41.43 7.32
CA SER A 290 -5.74 -42.42 7.62
C SER A 290 -5.32 -43.83 7.21
N ASN A 291 -4.70 -44.00 6.04
CA ASN A 291 -4.16 -45.29 5.61
C ASN A 291 -3.04 -45.79 6.52
N MET A 292 -2.14 -44.91 6.98
CA MET A 292 -1.10 -45.27 7.94
C MET A 292 -1.67 -45.72 9.29
N TYR A 293 -2.68 -45.01 9.81
CA TYR A 293 -3.37 -45.40 11.04
C TYR A 293 -4.10 -46.73 10.90
N PHE A 294 -4.77 -46.97 9.77
CA PHE A 294 -5.43 -48.24 9.48
C PHE A 294 -4.44 -49.40 9.36
N GLN A 295 -3.28 -49.20 8.73
CA GLN A 295 -2.22 -50.20 8.63
C GLN A 295 -1.55 -50.50 9.99
N GLN A 296 -1.41 -49.50 10.86
CA GLN A 296 -0.94 -49.72 12.24
C GLN A 296 -1.96 -50.50 13.08
N LEU A 297 -3.26 -50.22 12.92
CA LEU A 297 -4.31 -50.99 13.57
C LEU A 297 -4.31 -52.44 13.07
N GLN A 298 -4.17 -52.69 11.77
CA GLN A 298 -4.10 -54.06 11.22
C GLN A 298 -2.87 -54.86 11.66
N LYS A 299 -1.77 -54.23 12.10
CA LYS A 299 -0.59 -54.92 12.63
C LYS A 299 -0.69 -55.29 14.11
N ASN A 300 -1.65 -54.70 14.82
CA ASN A 300 -1.86 -54.90 16.26
C ASN A 300 -3.04 -55.84 16.55
N TRP A 301 -3.66 -56.40 15.50
CA TRP A 301 -4.65 -57.46 15.53
C TRP A 301 -4.08 -58.68 14.81
#